data_AF-A0A1N7EJN1-F1
#
_entry.id   AF-A0A1N7EJN1-F1
#
_cell.length_a   1.000
_cell.length_b   1.000
_cell.length_c   1.000
_cell.angle_alpha   90.00
_cell.angle_beta   90.00
_cell.angle_gamma   90.00
#
_symmetry.space_group_name_H-M   'P 1'
#
loop_
_entity.id
_entity.type
_entity.pdbx_description
1 polymer ?
#
loop_
_entity_poly.entity_id
_entity_poly.type
_entity_poly.pdbx_seq_one_letter_code
_entity_poly.pdbx_strand_id
1 'polypeptide(L)'
;MNRPDPDIQRPVGTSVPDNDASVMGLLKQLTHEVPSLFTKELALAKAEFQASLNTLKAGIAGVAGGAMVLLAGFIILLMAVVYGLSTIMQPWLAALIVGAVVMIIGFIMVQSGKKQFEPSHFKPERTLDALNKDQEALRRKVS
;
A
#
# COMPACT_ATOMS: atom_id res chain seq x y z
N MET A 1 41.28 17.51 86.14
CA MET A 1 41.14 18.77 85.37
C MET A 1 39.97 18.61 84.41
N ASN A 2 38.84 19.29 84.67
CA ASN A 2 38.34 20.45 83.90
C ASN A 2 37.96 20.07 82.45
N ARG A 3 36.69 19.76 82.15
CA ARG A 3 35.50 20.62 81.88
C ARG A 3 35.23 20.79 80.36
N PRO A 4 33.96 21.00 79.96
CA PRO A 4 33.35 20.60 78.68
C PRO A 4 33.22 21.75 77.66
N ASP A 5 32.65 21.44 76.48
CA ASP A 5 31.75 22.27 75.60
C ASP A 5 32.03 22.05 74.07
N PRO A 6 31.15 22.49 73.13
CA PRO A 6 30.16 21.61 72.50
C PRO A 6 30.02 21.90 70.99
N ASP A 7 30.58 21.08 70.09
CA ASP A 7 30.40 21.38 68.67
C ASP A 7 29.03 20.93 68.16
N ILE A 8 28.04 21.82 68.30
CA ILE A 8 26.86 21.77 67.44
C ILE A 8 27.28 22.30 66.08
N GLN A 9 27.41 21.39 65.13
CA GLN A 9 27.33 21.71 63.72
C GLN A 9 26.17 20.92 63.14
N ARG A 10 24.98 21.55 63.16
CA ARG A 10 23.90 21.16 62.24
C ARG A 10 24.30 21.71 60.88
N PRO A 11 24.58 20.87 59.87
CA PRO A 11 24.50 21.34 58.51
C PRO A 11 23.01 21.59 58.21
N VAL A 12 22.57 22.83 58.32
CA VAL A 12 21.40 23.31 57.59
C VAL A 12 21.81 23.36 56.12
N GLY A 13 21.79 22.18 55.50
CA GLY A 13 21.79 22.05 54.05
C GLY A 13 20.37 22.25 53.56
N THR A 14 19.93 23.49 53.46
CA THR A 14 18.84 23.85 52.54
C THR A 14 19.38 23.77 51.11
N SER A 15 19.48 22.56 50.56
CA SER A 15 19.50 22.37 49.12
C SER A 15 18.07 22.33 48.62
N VAL A 16 17.61 23.51 48.21
CA VAL A 16 16.47 23.80 47.32
C VAL A 16 16.43 22.73 46.20
N PRO A 17 15.24 22.26 45.81
CA PRO A 17 15.05 20.96 45.16
C PRO A 17 15.65 20.93 43.75
N ASP A 18 16.36 19.84 43.45
CA ASP A 18 16.86 19.47 42.12
C ASP A 18 15.70 18.99 41.20
N ASN A 19 14.61 19.75 41.19
CA ASN A 19 13.38 19.41 40.47
C ASN A 19 13.48 19.72 38.97
N ASP A 20 14.45 20.54 38.57
CA ASP A 20 14.75 20.80 37.16
C ASP A 20 15.55 19.64 36.53
N ALA A 21 16.36 18.93 37.33
CA ALA A 21 17.07 17.72 36.89
C ALA A 21 16.16 16.48 36.80
N SER A 22 15.12 16.39 37.63
CA SER A 22 14.19 15.25 37.64
C SER A 22 13.25 15.27 36.43
N VAL A 23 12.71 16.43 36.04
CA VAL A 23 11.83 16.57 34.85
C VAL A 23 12.65 16.41 33.56
N MET A 24 13.84 17.01 33.50
CA MET A 24 14.77 16.85 32.37
C MET A 24 15.32 15.41 32.27
N GLY A 25 15.53 14.73 33.40
CA GLY A 25 15.98 13.35 33.48
C GLY A 25 14.91 12.33 33.06
N LEU A 26 13.66 12.53 33.46
CA LEU A 26 12.53 11.70 33.05
C LEU A 26 12.19 11.89 31.55
N LEU A 27 12.26 13.12 31.04
CA LEU A 27 12.09 13.39 29.61
C LEU A 27 13.20 12.72 28.76
N LYS A 28 14.43 12.64 29.30
CA LYS A 28 15.56 11.94 28.67
C LYS A 28 15.40 10.41 28.69
N GLN A 29 14.67 9.87 29.67
CA GLN A 29 14.39 8.44 29.79
C GLN A 29 13.20 8.00 28.91
N LEU A 30 12.15 8.82 28.79
CA LEU A 30 11.07 8.61 27.82
C LEU A 30 11.55 8.71 26.36
N THR A 31 12.48 9.62 26.05
CA THR A 31 13.09 9.71 24.70
C THR A 31 13.99 8.53 24.35
N HIS A 32 14.40 7.71 25.33
CA HIS A 32 15.19 6.49 25.11
C HIS A 32 14.34 5.23 24.92
N GLU A 33 13.13 5.15 25.48
CA GLU A 33 12.30 3.92 25.44
C GLU A 33 11.27 3.89 24.30
N VAL A 34 10.69 5.03 23.93
CA VAL A 34 9.75 5.18 22.81
C VAL A 34 10.33 4.83 21.42
N PRO A 35 11.61 5.13 21.09
CA PRO A 35 12.17 4.81 19.77
C PRO A 35 12.16 3.31 19.46
N SER A 36 12.28 2.47 20.50
CA SER A 36 12.38 1.02 20.33
C SER A 36 11.07 0.40 19.84
N LEU A 37 9.91 0.95 20.23
CA LEU A 37 8.60 0.47 19.80
C LEU A 37 8.27 0.94 18.39
N PHE A 38 8.56 2.21 18.07
CA PHE A 38 8.38 2.75 16.72
C PHE A 38 9.24 2.02 15.68
N THR A 39 10.49 1.71 16.03
CA THR A 39 11.39 0.94 15.14
C THR A 39 10.88 -0.49 14.92
N LYS A 40 10.27 -1.11 15.93
CA LYS A 40 9.67 -2.45 15.83
C LYS A 40 8.39 -2.43 14.99
N GLU A 41 7.51 -1.45 15.18
CA GLU A 41 6.31 -1.31 14.34
C GLU A 41 6.66 -1.01 12.89
N LEU A 42 7.66 -0.16 12.61
CA LEU A 42 8.17 0.03 11.26
C LEU A 42 8.77 -1.26 10.68
N ALA A 43 9.54 -2.01 11.48
CA ALA A 43 10.12 -3.28 11.04
C ALA A 43 9.02 -4.30 10.71
N LEU A 44 7.95 -4.34 11.52
CA LEU A 44 6.80 -5.21 11.30
C LEU A 44 6.00 -4.79 10.06
N ALA A 45 5.67 -3.51 9.93
CA ALA A 45 4.98 -2.97 8.75
C ALA A 45 5.79 -3.20 7.47
N LYS A 46 7.12 -3.07 7.54
CA LYS A 46 8.02 -3.40 6.43
C LYS A 46 7.99 -4.88 6.10
N ALA A 47 8.00 -5.76 7.10
CA ALA A 47 7.92 -7.20 6.90
C ALA A 47 6.58 -7.61 6.27
N GLU A 48 5.47 -7.04 6.73
CA GLU A 48 4.13 -7.30 6.17
C GLU A 48 3.98 -6.77 4.74
N PHE A 49 4.54 -5.59 4.46
CA PHE A 49 4.62 -5.05 3.11
C PHE A 49 5.45 -5.96 2.19
N GLN A 50 6.60 -6.44 2.65
CA GLN A 50 7.42 -7.40 1.89
C GLN A 50 6.71 -8.73 1.66
N ALA A 51 5.98 -9.25 2.66
CA ALA A 51 5.17 -10.44 2.52
C ALA A 51 4.05 -10.24 1.48
N SER A 52 3.36 -9.10 1.52
CA SER A 52 2.35 -8.70 0.53
C SER A 52 2.95 -8.58 -0.87
N LEU A 53 4.13 -7.97 -1.00
CA LEU A 53 4.82 -7.91 -2.29
C LEU A 53 5.18 -9.30 -2.82
N ASN A 54 5.62 -10.23 -1.97
CA ASN A 54 5.96 -11.58 -2.39
C ASN A 54 4.73 -12.39 -2.81
N THR A 55 3.60 -12.26 -2.11
CA THR A 55 2.36 -12.91 -2.52
C THR A 55 1.82 -12.31 -3.83
N LEU A 56 1.90 -10.99 -4.01
CA LEU A 56 1.58 -10.34 -5.29
C LEU A 56 2.49 -10.84 -6.41
N LYS A 57 3.80 -10.92 -6.19
CA LYS A 57 4.76 -11.44 -7.18
C LYS A 57 4.45 -12.88 -7.59
N ALA A 58 4.18 -13.76 -6.62
CA ALA A 58 3.81 -15.14 -6.89
C ALA A 58 2.48 -15.22 -7.66
N GLY A 59 1.50 -14.41 -7.29
CA GLY A 59 0.22 -14.30 -7.99
C GLY A 59 0.39 -13.82 -9.45
N ILE A 60 1.19 -12.78 -9.67
CA ILE A 60 1.49 -12.26 -11.01
C ILE A 60 2.23 -13.32 -11.85
N ALA A 61 3.19 -14.05 -11.26
CA ALA A 61 3.91 -15.10 -11.96
C ALA A 61 2.98 -16.23 -12.41
N GLY A 62 2.06 -16.67 -11.54
CA GLY A 62 1.05 -17.69 -11.87
C GLY A 62 0.10 -17.22 -12.98
N VAL A 63 -0.43 -16.00 -12.86
CA VAL A 63 -1.32 -15.41 -13.88
C VAL A 63 -0.60 -15.23 -15.21
N ALA A 64 0.64 -14.74 -15.20
CA ALA A 64 1.45 -14.57 -16.42
C ALA A 64 1.74 -15.91 -17.08
N GLY A 65 2.13 -16.93 -16.31
CA GLY A 65 2.36 -18.28 -16.83
C GLY A 65 1.10 -18.89 -17.43
N GLY A 66 -0.04 -18.81 -16.73
CA GLY A 66 -1.33 -19.26 -17.24
C GLY A 66 -1.76 -18.52 -18.51
N ALA A 67 -1.57 -17.21 -18.56
CA ALA A 67 -1.85 -16.40 -19.75
C ALA A 67 -0.99 -16.81 -20.95
N MET A 68 0.30 -17.14 -20.75
CA MET A 68 1.15 -17.65 -21.83
C MET A 68 0.65 -18.99 -22.38
N VAL A 69 0.27 -19.92 -21.51
CA VAL A 69 -0.27 -21.22 -21.93
C VAL A 69 -1.60 -21.06 -22.68
N LEU A 70 -2.50 -20.22 -22.16
CA LEU A 70 -3.76 -19.90 -22.84
C LEU A 70 -3.53 -19.25 -24.20
N LEU A 71 -2.57 -18.32 -24.30
CA LEU A 71 -2.21 -17.68 -25.57
C LEU A 71 -1.68 -18.70 -26.58
N ALA A 72 -0.79 -19.61 -26.16
CA ALA A 72 -0.27 -20.67 -27.01
C ALA A 72 -1.41 -21.58 -27.52
N GLY A 73 -2.31 -22.01 -26.64
CA GLY A 73 -3.48 -22.80 -27.02
C GLY A 73 -4.43 -22.04 -27.96
N PHE A 74 -4.65 -20.75 -27.71
CA PHE A 74 -5.47 -19.89 -28.56
C PHE A 74 -4.89 -19.76 -29.98
N ILE A 75 -3.57 -19.59 -30.11
CA ILE A 75 -2.89 -19.56 -31.42
C ILE A 75 -3.11 -20.88 -32.17
N ILE A 76 -2.99 -22.02 -31.50
CA ILE A 76 -3.23 -23.34 -32.11
C ILE A 76 -4.69 -23.48 -32.55
N LEU A 77 -5.65 -23.02 -31.75
CA LEU A 77 -7.07 -23.02 -32.13
C LEU A 77 -7.34 -22.12 -33.34
N LEU A 78 -6.75 -20.92 -33.39
CA LEU A 78 -6.87 -20.05 -34.56
C LEU A 78 -6.30 -20.72 -35.82
N MET A 79 -5.14 -21.38 -35.71
CA MET A 79 -4.60 -22.16 -36.83
C MET A 79 -5.55 -23.28 -37.26
N ALA A 80 -6.17 -24.00 -36.31
CA ALA A 80 -7.14 -25.04 -36.63
C ALA A 80 -8.35 -24.47 -37.41
N VAL A 81 -8.84 -23.29 -37.04
CA VAL A 81 -9.91 -22.61 -37.80
C VAL A 81 -9.43 -22.22 -39.19
N VAL A 82 -8.22 -21.68 -39.33
CA VAL A 82 -7.64 -21.34 -40.65
C VAL A 82 -7.51 -22.59 -41.52
N TYR A 83 -6.99 -23.69 -40.99
CA TYR A 83 -6.88 -24.95 -41.74
C TYR A 83 -8.24 -25.52 -42.11
N GLY A 84 -9.23 -25.48 -41.20
CA GLY A 84 -10.59 -25.90 -41.49
C GLY A 84 -11.22 -25.09 -42.61
N LEU A 85 -11.09 -23.77 -42.56
CA LEU A 85 -11.62 -22.87 -43.59
C LEU A 85 -10.87 -23.02 -44.92
N SER A 86 -9.58 -23.32 -44.87
CA SER A 86 -8.76 -23.61 -46.04
C SER A 86 -9.17 -24.87 -46.82
N THR A 87 -10.07 -25.70 -46.29
CA THR A 87 -10.63 -26.84 -47.04
C THR A 87 -11.64 -26.41 -48.11
N ILE A 88 -12.22 -25.21 -47.97
CA ILE A 88 -13.24 -24.68 -48.89
C ILE A 88 -12.81 -23.40 -49.62
N MET A 89 -11.66 -22.80 -49.25
CA MET A 89 -11.11 -21.61 -49.90
C MET A 89 -9.57 -21.56 -49.83
N GLN A 90 -8.95 -20.60 -50.50
CA GLN A 90 -7.50 -20.44 -50.51
C GLN A 90 -6.94 -20.13 -49.10
N PRO A 91 -5.79 -20.73 -48.69
CA PRO A 91 -5.24 -20.57 -47.34
C PRO A 91 -5.02 -19.12 -46.91
N TRP A 92 -4.55 -18.27 -47.84
CA TRP A 92 -4.29 -16.85 -47.57
C TRP A 92 -5.59 -16.09 -47.26
N LEU A 93 -6.69 -16.43 -47.93
CA LEU A 93 -7.98 -15.79 -47.72
C LEU A 93 -8.61 -16.25 -46.39
N ALA A 94 -8.50 -17.54 -46.08
CA ALA A 94 -8.91 -18.09 -44.79
C ALA A 94 -8.20 -17.38 -43.62
N ALA A 95 -6.87 -17.23 -43.71
CA ALA A 95 -6.08 -16.52 -42.71
C ALA A 95 -6.50 -15.05 -42.55
N LEU A 96 -6.79 -14.35 -43.65
CA LEU A 96 -7.27 -12.96 -43.61
C LEU A 96 -8.64 -12.84 -42.92
N ILE A 97 -9.59 -13.72 -43.23
CA ILE A 97 -10.93 -13.68 -42.63
C ILE A 97 -10.84 -13.93 -41.12
N VAL A 98 -10.13 -14.98 -40.69
CA VAL A 98 -9.97 -15.29 -39.27
C VAL A 98 -9.24 -14.15 -38.56
N GLY A 99 -8.16 -13.63 -39.15
CA GLY A 99 -7.40 -12.50 -38.62
C GLY A 99 -8.26 -11.24 -38.45
N ALA A 100 -9.10 -10.92 -39.44
CA ALA A 100 -10.01 -9.77 -39.36
C ALA A 100 -11.03 -9.91 -38.23
N VAL A 101 -11.65 -11.09 -38.08
CA VAL A 101 -12.61 -11.36 -37.00
C VAL A 101 -11.94 -11.22 -35.63
N VAL A 102 -10.76 -11.81 -35.44
CA VAL A 102 -10.00 -11.72 -34.17
C VAL A 102 -9.59 -10.28 -33.89
N MET A 103 -9.18 -9.51 -34.90
CA MET A 103 -8.81 -8.11 -34.75
C MET A 103 -10.00 -7.26 -34.31
N ILE A 104 -11.20 -7.48 -34.87
CA ILE A 104 -12.43 -6.78 -34.45
C ILE A 104 -12.75 -7.09 -32.99
N ILE A 105 -12.70 -8.36 -32.59
CA ILE A 105 -12.94 -8.78 -31.20
C ILE A 105 -11.92 -8.11 -30.26
N GLY A 106 -10.63 -8.17 -30.61
CA GLY A 106 -9.56 -7.55 -29.84
C GLY A 106 -9.73 -6.04 -29.71
N PHE A 107 -10.12 -5.36 -30.79
CA PHE A 107 -10.42 -3.93 -30.78
C PHE A 107 -11.55 -3.58 -29.81
N ILE A 108 -12.66 -4.35 -29.82
CA ILE A 108 -13.78 -4.17 -28.89
C ILE A 108 -13.35 -4.41 -27.44
N MET A 109 -12.56 -5.44 -27.18
CA MET A 109 -12.05 -5.74 -25.84
C MET A 109 -11.15 -4.62 -25.31
N VAL A 110 -10.21 -4.12 -26.11
CA VAL A 110 -9.34 -2.98 -25.74
C VAL A 110 -10.20 -1.76 -25.45
N GLN A 111 -11.17 -1.45 -26.31
CA GLN A 111 -12.03 -0.28 -26.14
C GLN A 111 -12.90 -0.38 -24.89
N SER A 112 -13.36 -1.58 -24.54
CA SER A 112 -14.14 -1.85 -23.32
C SER A 112 -13.28 -1.78 -22.07
N GLY A 113 -12.05 -2.31 -22.12
CA GLY A 113 -11.09 -2.23 -21.01
C GLY A 113 -10.71 -0.79 -20.68
N LYS A 114 -10.48 0.05 -21.70
CA LYS A 114 -10.17 1.48 -21.51
C LYS A 114 -11.26 2.23 -20.73
N LYS A 115 -12.54 1.90 -20.94
CA LYS A 115 -13.66 2.51 -20.21
C LYS A 115 -13.65 2.18 -18.72
N GLN A 116 -13.16 1.00 -18.34
CA GLN A 116 -13.08 0.58 -16.94
C GLN A 116 -11.96 1.32 -16.17
N PHE A 117 -10.97 1.86 -16.88
CA PHE A 117 -9.90 2.67 -16.31
C PHE A 117 -10.17 4.17 -16.41
N GLU A 118 -11.37 4.59 -16.82
CA GLU A 118 -11.72 6.01 -16.81
C GLU A 118 -11.72 6.54 -15.37
N PRO A 119 -11.00 7.65 -15.09
CA PRO A 119 -10.90 8.22 -13.74
C PRO A 119 -12.25 8.60 -13.12
N SER A 120 -13.30 8.74 -13.95
CA SER A 120 -14.68 8.99 -13.52
C SER A 120 -15.23 7.87 -12.62
N HIS A 121 -14.86 6.61 -12.84
CA HIS A 121 -15.24 5.48 -11.98
C HIS A 121 -14.37 5.36 -10.71
N PHE A 122 -13.25 6.07 -10.65
CA PHE A 122 -12.39 6.16 -9.46
C PHE A 122 -12.69 7.40 -8.61
N LYS A 123 -13.85 8.04 -8.78
CA LYS A 123 -14.33 9.03 -7.81
C LYS A 123 -14.98 8.27 -6.65
N PRO A 124 -14.35 8.18 -5.46
CA PRO A 124 -15.03 7.60 -4.31
C PRO A 124 -16.14 8.57 -3.90
N GLU A 125 -17.35 8.34 -4.40
CA GLU A 125 -18.54 9.14 -4.09
C GLU A 125 -18.71 9.27 -2.57
N ARG A 126 -18.41 8.18 -1.83
CA ARG A 126 -18.49 8.16 -0.37
C ARG A 126 -17.41 8.99 0.33
N THR A 127 -16.20 9.08 -0.21
CA THR A 127 -15.12 9.86 0.40
C THR A 127 -15.32 11.35 0.13
N LEU A 128 -15.86 11.71 -1.04
CA LEU A 128 -16.22 13.09 -1.33
C LEU A 128 -17.40 13.56 -0.48
N ASP A 129 -18.42 12.72 -0.28
CA ASP A 129 -19.55 13.04 0.61
C ASP A 129 -19.10 13.19 2.08
N ALA A 130 -18.21 12.33 2.56
CA ALA A 130 -17.67 12.44 3.92
C ALA A 130 -16.88 13.75 4.12
N LEU A 131 -16.05 14.13 3.14
CA LEU A 131 -15.28 15.39 3.19
C LEU A 131 -16.18 16.63 3.12
N ASN A 132 -17.25 16.60 2.31
CA ASN A 132 -18.22 17.70 2.25
C ASN A 132 -18.98 17.87 3.58
N LYS A 133 -19.38 16.76 4.21
CA LYS A 133 -20.09 16.77 5.49
C LYS A 133 -19.23 17.33 6.63
N ASP A 134 -17.95 17.00 6.63
CA ASP A 134 -16.98 17.54 7.59
C ASP A 134 -16.75 19.05 7.36
N GLN A 135 -16.71 19.51 6.11
CA GLN A 135 -16.59 20.94 5.80
C GLN A 135 -17.82 21.74 6.24
N GLU A 136 -19.02 21.19 6.08
CA GLU A 136 -20.26 21.80 6.57
C GLU A 136 -20.32 21.85 8.10
N ALA A 137 -19.88 20.79 8.77
CA ALA A 137 -19.81 20.74 10.23
C ALA A 137 -18.84 21.79 10.80
N LEU A 138 -17.70 22.01 10.12
CA LEU A 138 -16.74 23.04 10.48
C LEU A 138 -17.29 24.45 10.24
N ARG A 139 -17.95 24.71 9.09
CA ARG A 139 -18.58 26.03 8.83
C ARG A 139 -19.65 26.38 9.86
N ARG A 140 -20.44 25.40 10.31
CA ARG A 140 -21.49 25.59 11.30
C ARG A 140 -20.96 25.86 12.72
N LYS A 141 -19.69 25.54 12.99
CA LYS A 141 -19.04 25.76 14.29
C LYS A 141 -18.30 27.09 14.40
N VAL A 142 -18.12 27.79 13.29
CA VAL A 142 -17.34 29.04 13.18
C VAL A 142 -18.25 30.25 12.84
N SER A 143 -19.53 30.00 12.57
CA SER A 143 -20.59 31.02 12.46
C SER A 143 -21.52 30.95 13.65
#